data_AF-A0A6B3ENP2-F1
#
_entry.id   AF-A0A6B3ENP2-F1
#
_cell.length_a   1.000
_cell.length_b   1.000
_cell.length_c   1.000
_cell.angle_alpha   90.00
_cell.angle_beta   90.00
_cell.angle_gamma   90.00
#
_symmetry.space_group_name_H-M   'P 1'
#
loop_
_entity.id
_entity.type
_entity.pdbx_description
1 polymer ?
#
loop_
_entity_poly.entity_id
_entity_poly.type
_entity_poly.pdbx_seq_one_letter_code
_entity_poly.pdbx_strand_id
1 'polypeptide(L)'
;LEVTWTTTPTQWGNGFFDNLFGYEWELTKSPAGAHQWKPKDGAGEGTVPAAHDPAKKIAPNMLTTDIALRVDPVYEPISRRFHEDPAAFADAF
;
A
#
# COMPACT_ATOMS: atom_id res chain seq x y z
N LEU A 1 -3.33 -14.28 2.94
CA LEU A 1 -2.93 -12.95 2.47
C LEU A 1 -1.43 -12.87 2.56
N GLU A 2 -0.77 -12.23 1.61
CA GLU A 2 0.67 -11.96 1.64
C GLU A 2 0.87 -10.56 1.06
N VAL A 3 1.06 -9.58 1.95
CA VAL A 3 1.04 -8.15 1.61
C VAL A 3 2.20 -7.44 2.29
N THR A 4 2.90 -6.60 1.53
CA THR A 4 3.85 -5.61 2.06
C THR A 4 3.47 -4.26 1.48
N TRP A 5 3.13 -3.33 2.36
CA TRP A 5 2.51 -2.06 1.98
C TRP A 5 3.50 -0.98 1.57
N THR A 6 4.71 -0.97 2.17
CA THR A 6 5.68 0.12 2.02
C THR A 6 7.04 -0.40 1.57
N THR A 7 7.83 0.48 0.97
CA THR A 7 9.21 0.19 0.55
C THR A 7 10.18 0.15 1.73
N THR A 8 9.79 0.70 2.87
CA THR A 8 10.54 0.72 4.14
C THR A 8 9.72 0.09 5.28
N PRO A 9 9.52 -1.24 5.32
CA PRO A 9 8.56 -1.90 6.22
C PRO A 9 8.83 -1.71 7.72
N THR A 10 10.06 -1.34 8.08
CA THR A 10 10.52 -1.18 9.47
C THR A 10 10.81 0.27 9.85
N GLN A 11 10.41 1.25 9.03
CA GLN A 11 10.62 2.68 9.28
C GLN A 11 9.30 3.43 9.23
N TRP A 12 9.10 4.34 10.20
CA TRP A 12 7.96 5.25 10.20
C TRP A 12 8.04 6.21 8.99
N GLY A 13 6.91 6.44 8.34
CA GLY A 13 6.79 7.35 7.21
C GLY A 13 5.42 7.26 6.55
N ASN A 14 5.24 8.02 5.46
CA ASN A 14 3.96 8.10 4.75
C ASN A 14 3.83 7.12 3.57
N GLY A 15 4.78 6.20 3.42
CA GLY A 15 4.87 5.29 2.26
C GLY A 15 3.64 4.43 2.02
N PHE A 16 2.80 4.20 3.04
CA PHE A 16 1.50 3.56 2.87
C PHE A 16 0.58 4.41 1.98
N PHE A 17 0.40 5.69 2.32
CA PHE A 17 -0.45 6.60 1.56
C PHE A 17 0.16 6.94 0.19
N ASP A 18 1.49 7.09 0.13
CA ASP A 18 2.21 7.30 -1.14
C ASP A 18 1.89 6.18 -2.14
N ASN A 19 1.92 4.92 -1.68
CA ASN A 19 1.58 3.78 -2.53
C ASN A 19 0.07 3.70 -2.81
N LEU A 20 -0.78 3.89 -1.78
CA LEU A 20 -2.24 3.77 -1.89
C LEU A 20 -2.79 4.73 -2.95
N PHE A 21 -2.32 5.98 -2.97
CA PHE A 21 -2.75 7.00 -3.94
C PHE A 21 -1.86 7.08 -5.19
N GLY A 22 -0.64 6.58 -5.15
CA GLY A 22 0.32 6.64 -6.26
C GLY A 22 0.14 5.59 -7.35
N TYR A 23 -0.62 4.52 -7.09
CA TYR A 23 -0.89 3.46 -8.06
C TYR A 23 -2.38 3.25 -8.33
N GLU A 24 -2.70 2.75 -9.51
CA GLU A 24 -4.00 2.14 -9.78
C GLU A 24 -3.99 0.67 -9.40
N TRP A 25 -5.07 0.16 -8.81
CA TRP A 25 -5.10 -1.17 -8.21
C TRP A 25 -6.02 -2.13 -8.96
N GLU A 26 -5.59 -3.39 -9.12
CA GLU A 26 -6.41 -4.48 -9.65
C GLU A 26 -6.46 -5.66 -8.70
N LEU A 27 -7.62 -6.33 -8.68
CA LEU A 27 -7.86 -7.50 -7.85
C LEU A 27 -7.01 -8.68 -8.33
N THR A 28 -6.34 -9.33 -7.40
CA THR A 28 -5.56 -10.55 -7.61
C THR A 28 -5.79 -11.55 -6.48
N LYS A 29 -5.10 -12.69 -6.53
CA LYS A 29 -5.07 -13.69 -5.45
C LYS A 29 -3.65 -13.90 -4.93
N SER A 30 -3.52 -14.00 -3.62
CA SER A 30 -2.30 -14.45 -2.94
C SER A 30 -1.91 -15.88 -3.36
N PRO A 31 -0.67 -16.33 -3.10
CA PRO A 31 -0.27 -17.72 -3.30
C PRO A 31 -1.18 -18.75 -2.58
N ALA A 32 -1.79 -18.35 -1.46
CA ALA A 32 -2.76 -19.15 -0.71
C ALA A 32 -4.22 -18.96 -1.15
N GLY A 33 -4.48 -18.27 -2.27
CA GLY A 33 -5.82 -18.12 -2.87
C GLY A 33 -6.70 -17.00 -2.32
N ALA A 34 -6.26 -16.29 -1.26
CA ALA A 34 -6.99 -15.15 -0.70
C ALA A 34 -6.97 -13.91 -1.62
N HIS A 35 -8.04 -13.11 -1.60
CA HIS A 35 -8.13 -11.85 -2.37
C HIS A 35 -7.20 -10.77 -1.83
N GLN A 36 -6.46 -10.13 -2.72
CA GLN A 36 -5.64 -8.94 -2.43
C GLN A 36 -5.54 -8.08 -3.69
N TRP A 37 -4.87 -6.93 -3.60
CA TRP A 37 -4.73 -5.97 -4.68
C TRP A 37 -3.27 -5.73 -5.00
N LYS A 38 -2.96 -5.66 -6.29
CA LYS A 38 -1.64 -5.29 -6.81
C LYS A 38 -1.77 -4.06 -7.72
N PRO A 39 -0.69 -3.30 -7.94
CA PRO A 39 -0.70 -2.24 -8.92
C PRO A 39 -0.97 -2.79 -10.33
N LYS A 40 -1.76 -2.05 -11.11
CA LYS A 40 -2.03 -2.34 -12.53
C LYS A 40 -0.76 -2.21 -13.36
N ASP A 41 -0.76 -2.87 -14.52
CA ASP A 41 0.27 -2.76 -15.56
C ASP A 41 1.71 -3.03 -15.08
N GLY A 42 1.86 -3.79 -13.98
CA GLY A 42 3.16 -4.09 -13.38
C GLY A 42 3.82 -2.89 -12.69
N ALA A 43 3.07 -1.83 -12.38
CA ALA A 43 3.58 -0.68 -11.66
C ALA A 43 4.13 -1.08 -10.28
N GLY A 44 5.15 -0.36 -9.82
CA GLY A 44 5.76 -0.63 -8.50
C GLY A 44 6.55 -1.93 -8.40
N GLU A 45 6.65 -2.76 -9.45
CA GLU A 45 7.47 -3.96 -9.43
C GLU A 45 8.94 -3.61 -9.10
N GLY A 46 9.56 -4.41 -8.24
CA GLY A 46 10.94 -4.18 -7.82
C GLY A 46 11.16 -3.00 -6.85
N THR A 47 10.09 -2.42 -6.28
CA THR A 47 10.22 -1.29 -5.33
C THR A 47 10.31 -1.74 -3.87
N VAL A 48 9.68 -2.85 -3.51
CA VAL A 48 9.61 -3.35 -2.13
C VAL A 48 10.60 -4.53 -1.96
N PRO A 49 11.46 -4.53 -0.93
CA PRO A 49 12.34 -5.65 -0.66
C PRO A 49 11.56 -6.88 -0.16
N ALA A 50 11.92 -8.08 -0.59
CA ALA A 50 11.35 -9.29 -0.02
C ALA A 50 11.88 -9.53 1.41
N ALA A 51 11.02 -10.05 2.29
CA ALA A 51 11.31 -10.13 3.73
C ALA A 51 12.51 -11.03 4.10
N HIS A 52 12.77 -12.08 3.31
CA HIS A 52 13.77 -13.11 3.62
C HIS A 52 14.79 -13.36 2.50
N ASP A 53 14.68 -12.63 1.39
CA ASP A 53 15.59 -12.75 0.26
C ASP A 53 16.04 -11.34 -0.17
N PRO A 54 17.27 -10.93 0.17
CA PRO A 54 17.76 -9.60 -0.15
C PRO A 54 18.01 -9.38 -1.65
N ALA A 55 18.10 -10.46 -2.44
CA ALA A 55 18.24 -10.37 -3.90
C ALA A 55 16.88 -10.20 -4.59
N LYS A 56 15.77 -10.43 -3.88
CA LYS A 56 14.42 -10.37 -4.42
C LYS A 56 13.74 -9.05 -4.03
N LYS A 57 13.08 -8.47 -5.02
CA LYS A 57 12.16 -7.36 -4.83
C LYS A 57 10.81 -7.71 -5.45
N ILE A 58 9.76 -7.08 -4.97
CA ILE A 58 8.36 -7.32 -5.35
C ILE A 58 7.63 -5.99 -5.52
N ALA A 59 6.47 -6.02 -6.16
CA ALA A 59 5.52 -4.91 -6.08
C ALA A 59 4.89 -4.77 -4.68
N PRO A 60 4.50 -3.55 -4.25
CA PRO A 60 3.65 -3.38 -3.08
C PRO A 60 2.30 -4.05 -3.32
N ASN A 61 1.63 -4.46 -2.25
CA ASN A 61 0.27 -5.00 -2.32
C ASN A 61 -0.63 -4.24 -1.34
N MET A 62 -1.94 -4.33 -1.54
CA MET A 62 -2.97 -3.76 -0.66
C MET A 62 -4.05 -4.79 -0.36
N LEU A 63 -4.70 -4.65 0.78
CA LEU A 63 -5.91 -5.38 1.14
C LEU A 63 -7.14 -4.65 0.62
N THR A 64 -8.27 -5.36 0.54
CA THR A 64 -9.57 -4.73 0.24
C THR A 64 -9.93 -3.64 1.25
N THR A 65 -9.55 -3.82 2.52
CA THR A 65 -9.74 -2.81 3.57
C THR A 65 -8.90 -1.57 3.33
N ASP A 66 -7.72 -1.69 2.74
CA ASP A 66 -6.86 -0.54 2.43
C ASP A 66 -7.42 0.23 1.23
N ILE A 67 -7.91 -0.48 0.21
CA ILE A 67 -8.58 0.15 -0.94
C ILE A 67 -9.84 0.91 -0.47
N ALA A 68 -10.55 0.43 0.55
CA ALA A 68 -11.70 1.12 1.11
C ALA A 68 -11.35 2.54 1.58
N LEU A 69 -10.15 2.77 2.13
CA LEU A 69 -9.69 4.09 2.56
C LEU A 69 -9.54 5.08 1.40
N ARG A 70 -9.37 4.60 0.18
CA ARG A 70 -9.25 5.42 -1.04
C ARG A 70 -10.57 5.63 -1.76
N VAL A 71 -11.53 4.72 -1.65
CA VAL A 71 -12.75 4.75 -2.48
C VAL A 71 -14.01 5.15 -1.72
N ASP A 72 -14.01 5.00 -0.39
CA ASP A 72 -15.14 5.40 0.44
C ASP A 72 -15.21 6.93 0.56
N PRO A 73 -16.40 7.56 0.37
CA PRO A 73 -16.53 9.02 0.34
C PRO A 73 -16.24 9.71 1.68
N VAL A 74 -16.24 8.98 2.81
CA VAL A 74 -15.89 9.53 4.13
C VAL A 74 -14.41 9.31 4.42
N TYR A 75 -13.88 8.12 4.15
CA TYR A 75 -12.47 7.82 4.43
C TYR A 75 -11.50 8.42 3.42
N GLU A 76 -11.91 8.61 2.17
CA GLU A 76 -11.05 9.17 1.12
C GLU A 76 -10.52 10.58 1.47
N PRO A 77 -11.35 11.57 1.85
CA PRO A 77 -10.84 12.90 2.17
C PRO A 77 -9.96 12.92 3.42
N ILE A 78 -10.20 12.01 4.38
CA ILE A 78 -9.37 11.85 5.58
C ILE A 78 -8.00 11.29 5.19
N SER A 79 -8.00 10.21 4.40
CA SER A 79 -6.79 9.53 3.94
C SER A 79 -5.96 10.44 3.02
N ARG A 80 -6.62 11.21 2.14
CA ARG A 80 -5.97 12.21 1.29
C ARG A 80 -5.35 13.33 2.11
N ARG A 81 -6.04 13.81 3.16
CA ARG A 81 -5.45 14.79 4.08
C ARG A 81 -4.19 14.25 4.76
N PHE A 82 -4.20 13.01 5.25
CA PHE A 82 -3.02 12.39 5.85
C PHE A 82 -1.89 12.15 4.85
N HIS A 83 -2.22 11.91 3.58
CA HIS A 83 -1.24 11.85 2.51
C HIS A 83 -0.56 13.22 2.27
N GLU A 84 -1.35 14.29 2.23
CA GLU A 84 -0.89 15.66 1.94
C GLU A 84 -0.29 16.38 3.16
N ASP A 85 -0.66 15.96 4.38
CA ASP A 85 -0.17 16.47 5.66
C ASP A 85 0.29 15.32 6.57
N PRO A 86 1.53 14.82 6.39
CA PRO A 86 2.09 13.74 7.20
C PRO A 86 2.20 14.09 8.69
N ALA A 87 2.28 15.38 9.04
CA ALA A 87 2.36 15.81 10.43
C ALA A 87 1.02 15.63 11.14
N ALA A 88 -0.10 15.97 10.48
CA ALA A 88 -1.43 15.68 10.99
C ALA A 88 -1.68 14.18 11.16
N PHE A 89 -1.13 13.35 10.27
CA PHE A 89 -1.21 11.90 10.44
C PHE A 89 -0.41 11.43 11.66
N ALA A 90 0.83 11.90 11.81
CA ALA A 90 1.69 11.53 12.93
C ALA A 90 1.15 11.99 14.30
N ASP A 91 0.41 13.09 14.36
CA ASP A 91 -0.25 13.56 15.58
C ASP A 91 -1.50 12.73 15.94
N ALA A 92 -2.23 12.25 14.93
CA ALA A 92 -3.49 11.53 15.12
C ALA A 92 -3.32 10.02 15.42
N PHE A 93 -2.14 9.44 15.15
CA PHE A 93 -1.85 8.01 15.26
C PHE A 93 -1.22 7.64 16.62
#